data_AF-Q7MT76-F1
#
_entry.id   AF-Q7MT76-F1
#
_cell.length_a   1.000
_cell.length_b   1.000
_cell.length_c   1.000
_cell.angle_alpha   90.00
_cell.angle_beta   90.00
_cell.angle_gamma   90.00
#
_symmetry.space_group_name_H-M   'P 1'
#
loop_
_entity.id
_entity.type
_entity.pdbx_description
1 polymer ?
#
loop_
_entity_poly.entity_id
_entity_poly.type
_entity_poly.pdbx_seq_one_letter_code
_entity_poly.pdbx_strand_id
1 'polypeptide(L)'
;MKLTAMMLALLSALAFSSCKKDEPTTLEKTQWERMLTGTEINKIIALMDGEIDADSQLPESAKLKLELDFFSQTDANLNVDIMITPGITIKMKMKMPYMYNASTKSVLLRLSKSQVLSVEPMFPAFEGIDLSEAEDVTGVVDWKNKTMKLTMQGENHPVHIELTQK
;
A
#
# COMPACT_ATOMS: atom_id res chain seq x y z
N MET A 1 -48.22 -22.54 -30.31
CA MET A 1 -47.27 -21.94 -29.35
C MET A 1 -45.86 -22.15 -29.90
N LYS A 2 -45.50 -21.47 -30.99
CA LYS A 2 -44.69 -20.23 -31.07
C LYS A 2 -43.27 -20.37 -30.46
N LEU A 3 -42.35 -20.79 -31.35
CA LEU A 3 -40.88 -20.76 -31.28
C LEU A 3 -40.30 -19.50 -30.60
N THR A 4 -41.04 -18.39 -30.63
CA THR A 4 -40.66 -17.10 -30.05
C THR A 4 -40.59 -17.09 -28.53
N ALA A 5 -41.35 -17.94 -27.82
CA ALA A 5 -41.25 -18.03 -26.36
C ALA A 5 -39.98 -18.78 -25.90
N MET A 6 -39.53 -19.75 -26.69
CA MET A 6 -38.33 -20.55 -26.39
C MET A 6 -37.04 -19.78 -26.66
N MET A 7 -37.05 -18.88 -27.66
CA MET A 7 -35.91 -18.01 -27.98
C MET A 7 -35.71 -16.89 -26.95
N LEU A 8 -36.79 -16.34 -26.38
CA LEU A 8 -36.70 -15.33 -25.32
C LEU A 8 -36.16 -15.89 -23.99
N ALA A 9 -36.49 -17.15 -23.67
CA ALA A 9 -35.94 -17.85 -22.51
C ALA A 9 -34.46 -18.21 -22.67
N LEU A 10 -33.99 -18.42 -23.91
CA LEU A 10 -32.57 -18.67 -24.21
C LEU A 10 -31.75 -17.37 -24.14
N LEU A 11 -32.32 -16.23 -24.54
CA LEU A 11 -31.69 -14.90 -24.43
C LEU A 11 -31.61 -14.39 -22.97
N SER A 12 -32.58 -14.71 -22.12
CA SER A 12 -32.49 -14.40 -20.68
C SER A 12 -31.54 -15.33 -19.93
N ALA A 13 -31.30 -16.55 -20.41
CA ALA A 13 -30.28 -17.45 -19.87
C ALA A 13 -28.85 -17.09 -20.29
N LEU A 14 -28.66 -16.48 -21.48
CA LEU A 14 -27.36 -15.99 -21.96
C LEU A 14 -26.99 -14.58 -21.43
N ALA A 15 -27.93 -13.84 -20.84
CA ALA A 15 -27.63 -12.57 -20.16
C ALA A 15 -27.12 -12.76 -18.71
N PHE A 16 -27.19 -13.97 -18.16
CA PHE A 16 -26.66 -14.31 -16.83
C PHE A 16 -25.57 -15.38 -16.86
N SER A 17 -25.03 -15.72 -18.04
CA SER A 17 -23.78 -16.46 -18.11
C SER A 17 -22.63 -15.54 -17.69
N SER A 18 -22.41 -15.51 -16.38
CA SER A 18 -21.09 -15.39 -15.80
C SER A 18 -20.33 -14.12 -16.21
N CYS A 19 -20.76 -12.96 -15.72
CA CYS A 19 -19.78 -12.00 -15.22
C CYS A 19 -19.02 -12.68 -14.06
N LYS A 20 -18.05 -13.53 -14.39
CA LYS A 20 -16.82 -13.49 -13.61
C LYS A 20 -16.43 -12.02 -13.71
N LYS A 21 -16.55 -11.28 -12.61
CA LYS A 21 -15.91 -9.98 -12.53
C LYS A 21 -14.46 -10.30 -12.79
N ASP A 22 -14.00 -10.10 -14.02
CA ASP A 22 -12.58 -10.18 -14.32
C ASP A 22 -11.91 -9.29 -13.28
N GLU A 23 -10.94 -9.86 -12.58
CA GLU A 23 -10.23 -9.13 -11.54
C GLU A 23 -9.72 -7.81 -12.12
N PRO A 24 -9.67 -6.72 -11.33
CA PRO A 24 -9.21 -5.44 -11.84
C PRO A 24 -7.84 -5.57 -12.51
N THR A 25 -7.73 -4.99 -13.70
CA THR A 25 -6.49 -4.97 -14.47
C THR A 25 -5.58 -3.79 -14.11
N THR A 26 -6.03 -2.92 -13.20
CA THR A 26 -5.33 -1.71 -12.77
C THR A 26 -5.53 -1.46 -11.28
N LEU A 27 -4.57 -0.76 -10.67
CA LEU A 27 -4.69 -0.20 -9.32
C LEU A 27 -5.22 1.24 -9.33
N GLU A 28 -5.40 1.88 -10.49
CA GLU A 28 -5.91 3.24 -10.59
C GLU A 28 -7.24 3.40 -9.80
N LYS A 29 -7.33 4.49 -9.03
CA LYS A 29 -8.44 4.85 -8.13
C LYS A 29 -8.70 3.82 -7.03
N THR A 30 -7.64 3.16 -6.55
CA THR A 30 -7.72 2.31 -5.35
C THR A 30 -6.92 2.91 -4.20
N GLN A 31 -7.43 2.71 -2.99
CA GLN A 31 -6.79 3.14 -1.75
C GLN A 31 -6.60 1.93 -0.83
N TRP A 32 -5.41 1.82 -0.25
CA TRP A 32 -4.99 0.71 0.60
C TRP A 32 -4.39 1.26 1.87
N GLU A 33 -4.75 0.71 3.02
CA GLU A 33 -4.24 1.20 4.30
C GLU A 33 -3.92 0.10 5.29
N ARG A 34 -3.04 0.42 6.24
CA ARG A 34 -2.80 -0.36 7.46
C ARG A 34 -2.45 0.58 8.60
N MET A 35 -2.98 0.29 9.78
CA MET A 35 -2.51 0.87 11.04
C MET A 35 -1.49 -0.08 11.68
N LEU A 36 -0.31 0.44 11.99
CA LEU A 36 0.75 -0.25 12.71
C LEU A 36 0.83 0.28 14.14
N THR A 37 1.06 -0.62 15.09
CA THR A 37 1.36 -0.31 16.49
C THR A 37 2.84 0.03 16.68
N GLY A 38 3.18 0.77 17.75
CA GLY A 38 4.58 1.05 18.13
C GLY A 38 5.45 -0.21 18.16
N THR A 39 4.92 -1.31 18.70
CA THR A 39 5.61 -2.61 18.72
C THR A 39 5.89 -3.17 17.33
N GLU A 40 4.96 -3.05 16.38
CA GLU A 40 5.19 -3.49 14.99
C GLU A 40 6.21 -2.59 14.28
N ILE A 41 6.14 -1.28 14.49
CA ILE A 41 7.08 -0.33 13.88
C ILE A 41 8.51 -0.62 14.37
N ASN A 42 8.70 -0.76 15.68
CA ASN A 42 10.00 -1.10 16.24
C ASN A 42 10.51 -2.42 15.63
N LYS A 43 9.68 -3.48 15.56
CA LYS A 43 10.09 -4.74 14.92
C LYS A 43 10.53 -4.56 13.47
N ILE A 44 9.85 -3.71 12.70
CA ILE A 44 10.24 -3.41 11.31
C ILE A 44 11.62 -2.73 11.28
N ILE A 45 11.85 -1.73 12.14
CA ILE A 45 13.15 -1.03 12.23
C ILE A 45 14.27 -2.02 12.59
N ALA A 46 14.07 -2.90 13.58
CA ALA A 46 15.06 -3.94 13.91
C ALA A 46 15.43 -4.84 12.72
N LEU A 47 14.44 -5.20 11.91
CA LEU A 47 14.66 -6.09 10.77
C LEU A 47 15.37 -5.37 9.61
N MET A 48 15.20 -4.05 9.50
CA MET A 48 15.85 -3.23 8.49
C MET A 48 17.29 -2.89 8.88
N ASP A 49 17.52 -2.37 10.10
CA ASP A 49 18.79 -1.79 10.53
C ASP A 49 19.67 -2.76 11.36
N GLY A 50 19.20 -3.98 11.57
CA GLY A 50 19.93 -5.06 12.26
C GLY A 50 19.99 -4.94 13.79
N GLU A 51 20.03 -3.73 14.35
CA GLU A 51 19.94 -3.45 15.79
C GLU A 51 19.11 -2.19 16.04
N ILE A 52 18.22 -2.22 17.04
CA ILE A 52 17.58 -0.99 17.55
C ILE A 52 18.27 -0.63 18.85
N ASP A 53 18.87 0.56 18.90
CA ASP A 53 19.24 1.16 20.18
C ASP A 53 17.99 1.29 21.05
N ALA A 54 18.02 0.78 22.28
CA ALA A 54 16.89 0.79 23.19
C ALA A 54 16.32 2.20 23.41
N ASP A 55 17.18 3.22 23.32
CA ASP A 55 16.81 4.63 23.46
C ASP A 55 16.11 5.21 22.22
N SER A 56 16.14 4.50 21.08
CA SER A 56 15.50 4.88 19.81
C SER A 56 14.14 4.21 19.58
N GLN A 57 13.66 3.40 20.53
CA GLN A 57 12.38 2.71 20.40
C GLN A 57 11.19 3.67 20.52
N LEU A 58 10.24 3.55 19.60
CA LEU A 58 8.97 4.25 19.74
C LEU A 58 8.17 3.66 20.92
N PRO A 59 7.44 4.50 21.68
CA PRO A 59 6.59 4.02 22.75
C PRO A 59 5.48 3.11 22.21
N GLU A 60 4.97 2.17 23.02
CA GLU A 60 3.89 1.26 22.60
C GLU A 60 2.60 2.00 22.20
N SER A 61 2.39 3.20 22.77
CA SER A 61 1.27 4.09 22.41
C SER A 61 1.41 4.70 21.02
N ALA A 62 2.59 4.59 20.39
CA ALA A 62 2.80 5.10 19.05
C ALA A 62 1.93 4.34 18.05
N LYS A 63 1.45 5.06 17.04
CA LYS A 63 0.68 4.50 15.94
C LYS A 63 1.17 5.08 14.63
N LEU A 64 1.22 4.25 13.61
CA LEU A 64 1.58 4.69 12.27
C LEU A 64 0.53 4.21 11.29
N LYS A 65 -0.13 5.15 10.60
CA LYS A 65 -1.01 4.83 9.48
C LYS A 65 -0.22 4.90 8.18
N LEU A 66 -0.12 3.78 7.47
CA LEU A 66 0.35 3.72 6.10
C LEU A 66 -0.86 3.73 5.18
N GLU A 67 -0.85 4.60 4.17
CA GLU A 67 -1.89 4.64 3.15
C GLU A 67 -1.27 4.83 1.76
N LEU A 68 -1.63 3.93 0.84
CA LEU A 68 -1.28 4.01 -0.58
C LEU A 68 -2.53 4.35 -1.39
N ASP A 69 -2.53 5.52 -2.02
CA ASP A 69 -3.57 5.99 -2.94
C ASP A 69 -3.05 5.98 -4.37
N PHE A 70 -3.48 4.99 -5.15
CA PHE A 70 -3.12 4.82 -6.55
C PHE A 70 -4.02 5.69 -7.43
N PHE A 71 -3.83 7.00 -7.40
CA PHE A 71 -4.69 7.95 -8.10
C PHE A 71 -4.54 7.94 -9.64
N SER A 72 -3.46 7.34 -10.17
CA SER A 72 -3.19 7.21 -11.60
C SER A 72 -2.61 5.82 -11.93
N GLN A 73 -2.32 5.54 -13.20
CA GLN A 73 -1.72 4.26 -13.63
C GLN A 73 -0.20 4.18 -13.40
N THR A 74 0.45 5.31 -13.12
CA THR A 74 1.92 5.41 -13.03
C THR A 74 2.41 5.92 -11.69
N ASP A 75 1.57 6.67 -10.97
CA ASP A 75 1.90 7.30 -9.70
C ASP A 75 0.87 6.96 -8.62
N ALA A 76 1.39 6.76 -7.41
CA ALA A 76 0.63 6.63 -6.17
C ALA A 76 1.07 7.71 -5.17
N ASN A 77 0.20 8.05 -4.23
CA ASN A 77 0.58 8.80 -3.04
C ASN A 77 0.78 7.82 -1.87
N LEU A 78 1.92 7.92 -1.20
CA LEU A 78 2.14 7.31 0.12
C LEU A 78 1.90 8.39 1.18
N ASN A 79 0.84 8.23 1.96
CA ASN A 79 0.58 9.04 3.14
C ASN A 79 0.99 8.25 4.39
N VAL A 80 1.78 8.89 5.25
CA VAL A 80 2.27 8.32 6.51
C VAL A 80 1.89 9.25 7.64
N ASP A 81 1.00 8.80 8.53
CA ASP A 81 0.64 9.54 9.74
C ASP A 81 1.25 8.84 10.95
N ILE A 82 2.22 9.48 11.62
CA ILE A 82 2.90 8.97 12.80
C ILE A 82 2.40 9.73 14.03
N MET A 83 1.74 9.03 14.94
CA MET A 83 1.35 9.53 16.25
C MET A 83 2.33 8.97 17.27
N ILE A 84 3.18 9.83 17.86
CA ILE A 84 4.21 9.41 18.83
C ILE A 84 3.68 9.56 20.27
N THR A 85 2.98 10.65 20.55
CA THR A 85 2.31 10.92 21.84
C THR A 85 0.89 11.46 21.60
N PRO A 86 -0.03 11.36 22.57
CA PRO A 86 -1.33 12.01 22.46
C PRO A 86 -1.14 13.52 22.21
N GLY A 87 -1.52 13.97 21.02
CA GLY A 87 -1.45 15.38 20.61
C GLY A 87 -0.33 15.74 19.64
N ILE A 88 0.64 14.86 19.37
CA ILE A 88 1.67 15.07 18.33
C ILE A 88 1.48 14.03 17.23
N THR A 89 1.05 14.50 16.06
CA THR A 89 0.95 13.68 14.84
C THR A 89 1.77 14.34 13.74
N ILE A 90 2.72 13.59 13.19
CA ILE A 90 3.48 13.96 12.01
C ILE A 90 2.81 13.31 10.81
N LYS A 91 2.51 14.10 9.79
CA LYS A 91 1.93 13.66 8.54
C LYS A 91 2.91 13.89 7.43
N MET A 92 3.28 12.84 6.73
CA MET A 92 4.13 12.91 5.56
C MET A 92 3.34 12.45 4.34
N LYS A 93 3.45 13.19 3.25
CA LYS A 93 2.89 12.82 1.96
C LYS A 93 3.99 12.76 0.92
N MET A 94 4.07 11.63 0.23
CA MET A 94 5.02 11.40 -0.85
C MET A 94 4.29 10.99 -2.11
N LYS A 95 4.77 11.47 -3.25
CA LYS A 95 4.39 10.95 -4.57
C LYS A 95 5.41 9.92 -4.98
N MET A 96 4.96 8.74 -5.38
CA MET A 96 5.82 7.60 -5.71
C MET A 96 5.42 6.97 -7.04
N PRO A 97 6.35 6.84 -8.00
CA PRO A 97 6.10 6.07 -9.21
C PRO A 97 5.91 4.58 -8.90
N TYR A 98 5.05 3.91 -9.66
CA TYR A 98 4.85 2.47 -9.57
C TYR A 98 4.67 1.80 -10.93
N MET A 99 4.82 0.48 -10.93
CA MET A 99 4.43 -0.39 -12.04
C MET A 99 3.54 -1.50 -11.51
N TYR A 100 2.46 -1.82 -12.22
CA TYR A 100 1.57 -2.94 -11.89
C TYR A 100 1.49 -3.93 -13.05
N ASN A 101 1.70 -5.21 -12.74
CA ASN A 101 1.53 -6.31 -13.67
C ASN A 101 0.23 -7.05 -13.31
N ALA A 102 -0.81 -6.86 -14.13
CA ALA A 102 -2.11 -7.49 -13.90
C ALA A 102 -2.06 -9.02 -14.00
N SER A 103 -1.18 -9.59 -14.83
CA SER A 103 -1.06 -11.04 -15.01
C SER A 103 -0.49 -11.73 -13.78
N THR A 104 0.49 -11.10 -13.11
CA THR A 104 1.10 -11.63 -11.87
C THR A 104 0.53 -11.01 -10.60
N LYS A 105 -0.36 -10.01 -10.74
CA LYS A 105 -0.91 -9.18 -9.67
C LYS A 105 0.17 -8.51 -8.82
N SER A 106 1.31 -8.22 -9.43
CA SER A 106 2.48 -7.69 -8.71
C SER A 106 2.60 -6.19 -8.90
N VAL A 107 2.96 -5.48 -7.84
CA VAL A 107 3.29 -4.06 -7.86
C VAL A 107 4.77 -3.86 -7.52
N LEU A 108 5.42 -2.92 -8.22
CA LEU A 108 6.74 -2.41 -7.85
C LEU A 108 6.59 -0.91 -7.56
N LEU A 109 6.91 -0.51 -6.33
CA LEU A 109 6.89 0.86 -5.86
C LEU A 109 8.33 1.39 -5.83
N ARG A 110 8.59 2.52 -6.49
CA ARG A 110 9.95 3.05 -6.65
C ARG A 110 10.29 4.10 -5.60
N LEU A 111 10.73 3.68 -4.43
CA LEU A 111 11.07 4.59 -3.33
C LEU A 111 12.18 5.58 -3.71
N SER A 112 13.23 5.09 -4.37
CA SER A 112 14.33 5.91 -4.93
C SER A 112 13.91 7.06 -5.85
N LYS A 113 12.70 6.99 -6.41
CA LYS A 113 12.15 8.01 -7.32
C LYS A 113 10.99 8.78 -6.71
N SER A 114 10.80 8.64 -5.40
CA SER A 114 9.72 9.31 -4.70
C SER A 114 10.06 10.77 -4.45
N GLN A 115 9.02 11.60 -4.49
CA GLN A 115 9.10 13.01 -4.15
C GLN A 115 8.30 13.26 -2.88
N VAL A 116 8.96 13.77 -1.84
CA VAL A 116 8.27 14.29 -0.65
C VAL A 116 7.50 15.55 -1.06
N LEU A 117 6.18 15.53 -0.86
CA LEU A 117 5.29 16.64 -1.17
C LEU A 117 5.06 17.53 0.05
N SER A 118 4.90 16.94 1.23
CA SER A 118 4.73 17.68 2.48
C SER A 118 5.11 16.84 3.70
N VAL A 119 5.53 17.53 4.76
CA VAL A 119 5.72 16.99 6.11
C VAL A 119 5.15 18.02 7.10
N GLU A 120 4.21 17.60 7.95
CA GLU A 120 3.47 18.49 8.85
C GLU A 120 3.27 17.85 10.24
N PRO A 121 3.71 18.50 11.34
CA PRO A 121 4.57 19.68 11.36
C PRO A 121 5.99 19.33 10.87
N MET A 122 6.67 20.32 10.28
CA MET A 122 8.07 20.16 9.88
C MET A 122 8.95 20.22 11.14
N PHE A 123 9.64 19.11 11.43
CA PHE A 123 10.70 19.07 12.44
C PHE A 123 12.06 19.01 11.74
N PRO A 124 13.14 19.53 12.36
CA PRO A 124 14.49 19.48 11.78
C PRO A 124 14.95 18.07 11.37
N ALA A 125 14.50 17.03 12.08
CA ALA A 125 14.82 15.64 11.74
C ALA A 125 14.21 15.14 10.41
N PHE A 126 13.24 15.86 9.85
CA PHE A 126 12.62 15.57 8.56
C PHE A 126 13.03 16.57 7.47
N GLU A 127 13.89 17.53 7.78
CA GLU A 127 14.46 18.44 6.79
C GLU A 127 15.50 17.69 5.96
N GLY A 128 15.28 17.62 4.65
CA GLY A 128 16.24 16.99 3.74
C GLY A 128 16.18 15.46 3.69
N ILE A 129 15.02 14.84 3.97
CA ILE A 129 14.79 13.42 3.65
C ILE A 129 15.18 13.17 2.20
N ASP A 130 16.26 12.41 1.99
CA ASP A 130 16.68 11.91 0.69
C ASP A 130 16.38 10.42 0.61
N LEU A 131 15.59 10.05 -0.39
CA LEU A 131 15.22 8.67 -0.66
C LEU A 131 16.00 8.10 -1.85
N SER A 132 16.94 8.84 -2.44
CA SER A 132 17.60 8.47 -3.69
C SER A 132 18.26 7.08 -3.68
N GLU A 133 18.73 6.63 -2.52
CA GLU A 133 19.34 5.31 -2.31
C GLU A 133 18.35 4.24 -1.76
N ALA A 134 17.09 4.61 -1.55
CA ALA A 134 16.09 3.69 -0.99
C ALA A 134 15.73 2.58 -1.98
N GLU A 135 15.70 1.35 -1.47
CA GLU A 135 15.33 0.18 -2.26
C GLU A 135 13.86 0.18 -2.69
N ASP A 136 13.59 -0.38 -3.88
CA ASP A 136 12.22 -0.51 -4.37
C ASP A 136 11.42 -1.54 -3.55
N VAL A 137 10.14 -1.25 -3.32
CA VAL A 137 9.23 -2.15 -2.59
C VAL A 137 8.43 -2.98 -3.59
N THR A 138 8.42 -4.29 -3.40
CA THR A 138 7.58 -5.19 -4.21
C THR A 138 6.29 -5.51 -3.47
N GLY A 139 5.21 -5.80 -4.19
CA GLY A 139 3.97 -6.22 -3.56
C GLY A 139 3.15 -7.16 -4.42
N VAL A 140 2.23 -7.89 -3.79
CA VAL A 140 1.28 -8.77 -4.46
C VAL A 140 -0.14 -8.42 -4.00
N VAL A 141 -1.04 -8.28 -4.97
CA VAL A 141 -2.45 -7.91 -4.75
C VAL A 141 -3.32 -9.17 -4.77
N ASP A 142 -4.07 -9.35 -3.70
CA ASP A 142 -5.16 -10.32 -3.63
C ASP A 142 -6.49 -9.57 -3.76
N TRP A 143 -6.99 -9.49 -5.00
CA TRP A 143 -8.27 -8.83 -5.30
C TRP A 143 -9.48 -9.52 -4.66
N LYS A 144 -9.37 -10.82 -4.36
CA LYS A 144 -10.46 -11.58 -3.75
C LYS A 144 -10.58 -11.21 -2.27
N ASN A 145 -9.45 -11.17 -1.57
CA ASN A 145 -9.41 -10.84 -0.15
C ASN A 145 -9.28 -9.33 0.11
N LYS A 146 -9.11 -8.53 -0.95
CA LYS A 146 -8.87 -7.09 -0.89
C LYS A 146 -7.67 -6.75 -0.02
N THR A 147 -6.58 -7.50 -0.17
CA THR A 147 -5.32 -7.26 0.51
C THR A 147 -4.17 -7.02 -0.47
N MET A 148 -3.17 -6.26 -0.03
CA MET A 148 -1.92 -6.04 -0.74
C MET A 148 -0.77 -6.34 0.21
N LYS A 149 0.02 -7.38 -0.07
CA LYS A 149 1.19 -7.73 0.71
C LYS A 149 2.42 -7.08 0.10
N LEU A 150 2.95 -6.07 0.77
CA LEU A 150 4.22 -5.42 0.44
C LEU A 150 5.39 -6.20 1.05
N THR A 151 6.52 -6.18 0.36
CA THR A 151 7.79 -6.76 0.76
C THR A 151 8.90 -5.75 0.53
N MET A 152 9.57 -5.39 1.63
CA MET A 152 10.75 -4.54 1.66
C MET A 152 11.95 -5.43 1.94
N GLN A 153 13.11 -5.15 1.35
CA GLN A 153 14.33 -5.80 1.79
C GLN A 153 14.80 -5.11 3.08
N GLY A 154 15.09 -5.91 4.11
CA GLY A 154 15.90 -5.48 5.24
C GLY A 154 17.31 -6.06 5.09
N GLU A 155 18.29 -5.53 5.82
CA GLU A 155 19.67 -6.00 5.75
C GLU A 155 19.81 -7.50 6.04
N ASN A 156 18.98 -8.02 6.95
CA ASN A 156 19.03 -9.42 7.36
C ASN A 156 17.89 -10.28 6.77
N HIS A 157 16.67 -9.75 6.75
CA HIS A 157 15.48 -10.48 6.33
C HIS A 157 14.47 -9.59 5.59
N PRO A 158 13.72 -10.12 4.60
CA PRO A 158 12.64 -9.38 4.00
C PRO A 158 11.53 -9.09 5.02
N VAL A 159 11.03 -7.87 5.00
CA VAL A 159 9.93 -7.40 5.87
C VAL A 159 8.64 -7.39 5.07
N HIS A 160 7.56 -7.86 5.68
CA HIS A 160 6.24 -7.92 5.05
C HIS A 160 5.22 -7.03 5.74
N ILE A 161 4.48 -6.25 4.96
CA ILE A 161 3.37 -5.41 5.43
C ILE A 161 2.14 -5.72 4.58
N GLU A 162 1.07 -6.14 5.21
CA GLU A 162 -0.21 -6.38 4.53
C GLU A 162 -1.15 -5.18 4.74
N LEU A 163 -1.58 -4.58 3.63
CA LEU A 163 -2.56 -3.50 3.56
C LEU A 163 -3.93 -4.05 3.17
N THR A 164 -4.99 -3.37 3.59
CA THR A 164 -6.38 -3.67 3.21
C THR A 164 -6.95 -2.58 2.31
N GLN A 165 -7.72 -2.96 1.28
CA GLN A 165 -8.40 -2.00 0.42
C GLN A 165 -9.55 -1.32 1.17
N LYS A 166 -9.67 0.00 1.03
CA LYS A 166 -10.76 0.79 1.60
C LYS A 166 -12.01 0.83 0.72
#